data_AF-A0A359MAS3-F1
#
_entry.id   AF-A0A359MAS3-F1
#
_cell.length_a   1.000
_cell.length_b   1.000
_cell.length_c   1.000
_cell.angle_alpha   90.00
_cell.angle_beta   90.00
_cell.angle_gamma   90.00
#
_symmetry.space_group_name_H-M   'P 1'
#
loop_
_entity.id
_entity.type
_entity.pdbx_description
1 polymer ?
#
loop_
_entity_poly.entity_id
_entity_poly.type
_entity_poly.pdbx_seq_one_letter_code
_entity_poly.pdbx_strand_id
1 'polypeptide(L)'
;MKKMTRKLLLSILTVVLTVIVLGTTTFAWFTITNVATVQAYDADLRANEGIEIALGDVPLAGPDQLNWVTNLTATTIEQYILTELANGPDGFRFDHVTTANGVNFYTLFAGDTGYEQTPATQGYIELPLHFRSDTADGIDWTGLTLTSTPIAWNTDVAFINVNDTEPTAVGTLLSVDPTDSVRISFTGSVLVETVPTTVTTVFEKPAQGDNIVLGSGGDLSNGGLGLAGAMNYFYAKNGILPNGSAAVSVPLAITSVGTIRIVDLTLNSDPESLTYAGADYYGSVVVRIWIEGWDANAYNSILGGTISTSMEFTGSTVE
;
A
#
# COMPACT_ATOMS: atom_id res chain seq x y z
N MET A 1 -53.30 26.74 -3.94
CA MET A 1 -52.18 25.92 -3.40
C MET A 1 -51.09 26.85 -2.87
N LYS A 2 -51.10 27.30 -1.59
CA LYS A 2 -50.36 28.53 -1.19
C LYS A 2 -49.51 28.53 0.09
N LYS A 3 -49.42 27.44 0.88
CA LYS A 3 -48.48 27.40 2.03
C LYS A 3 -47.98 26.00 2.39
N MET A 4 -48.88 25.02 2.53
CA MET A 4 -48.52 23.62 2.86
C MET A 4 -47.59 22.99 1.83
N THR A 5 -47.94 23.02 0.54
CA THR A 5 -47.14 22.42 -0.56
C THR A 5 -45.72 22.99 -0.63
N ARG A 6 -45.54 24.30 -0.40
CA ARG A 6 -44.21 24.93 -0.41
C ARG A 6 -43.34 24.50 0.78
N LYS A 7 -43.94 24.30 1.96
CA LYS A 7 -43.23 23.76 3.13
C LYS A 7 -42.84 22.29 2.95
N LEU A 8 -43.74 21.49 2.36
CA LEU A 8 -43.48 20.08 2.06
C LEU A 8 -42.32 19.95 1.05
N LEU A 9 -42.36 20.70 -0.05
CA LEU A 9 -41.27 20.74 -1.04
C LEU A 9 -39.94 21.18 -0.42
N LEU A 10 -39.93 22.22 0.42
CA LEU A 10 -38.69 22.67 1.06
C LEU A 10 -38.13 21.60 2.01
N SER A 11 -38.99 20.92 2.77
CA SER A 11 -38.60 19.85 3.69
C SER A 11 -38.04 18.63 2.96
N ILE A 12 -38.65 18.24 1.83
CA ILE A 12 -38.14 17.15 0.98
C ILE A 12 -36.79 17.55 0.38
N LEU A 13 -36.66 18.79 -0.12
CA LEU A 13 -35.41 19.29 -0.69
C LEU A 13 -34.28 19.35 0.36
N THR A 14 -34.55 19.80 1.59
CA THR A 14 -33.54 19.76 2.66
C THR A 14 -33.20 18.35 3.09
N VAL A 15 -34.16 17.42 3.13
CA VAL A 15 -33.86 16.00 3.44
C VAL A 15 -32.99 15.39 2.35
N VAL A 16 -33.30 15.63 1.07
CA VAL A 16 -32.46 15.18 -0.06
C VAL A 16 -31.07 15.81 0.02
N LEU A 17 -30.94 17.12 0.27
CA LEU A 17 -29.64 17.78 0.46
C LEU A 17 -28.86 17.21 1.65
N THR A 18 -29.50 16.93 2.78
CA THR A 18 -28.82 16.27 3.92
C THR A 18 -28.49 14.81 3.64
N VAL A 19 -29.28 14.07 2.86
CA VAL A 19 -28.91 12.70 2.44
C VAL A 19 -27.72 12.71 1.48
N ILE A 20 -27.60 13.74 0.63
CA ILE A 20 -26.41 13.96 -0.21
C ILE A 20 -25.19 14.36 0.64
N VAL A 21 -25.36 15.22 1.65
CA VAL A 21 -24.25 15.72 2.49
C VAL A 21 -23.83 14.76 3.61
N LEU A 22 -24.73 13.91 4.12
CA LEU A 22 -24.43 12.88 5.12
C LEU A 22 -24.27 11.46 4.54
N GLY A 23 -24.38 11.30 3.21
CA GLY A 23 -24.34 10.01 2.53
C GLY A 23 -22.97 9.61 1.97
N THR A 24 -21.93 10.42 2.15
CA THR A 24 -20.69 10.38 1.33
C THR A 24 -19.42 10.00 2.10
N THR A 25 -19.51 9.30 3.23
CA THR A 25 -18.35 8.56 3.76
C THR A 25 -18.40 7.13 3.24
N THR A 26 -17.62 6.82 2.19
CA THR A 26 -17.43 5.43 1.73
C THR A 26 -16.11 4.90 2.25
N PHE A 27 -16.18 3.90 3.12
CA PHE A 27 -15.04 3.07 3.52
C PHE A 27 -14.86 1.92 2.53
N ALA A 28 -13.62 1.48 2.28
CA ALA A 28 -13.33 0.26 1.51
C ALA A 28 -12.31 -0.64 2.22
N TRP A 29 -12.30 -1.93 1.85
CA TRP A 29 -11.77 -3.05 2.65
C TRP A 29 -11.33 -4.23 1.73
N PHE A 30 -10.11 -4.26 1.15
CA PHE A 30 -9.64 -5.42 0.34
C PHE A 30 -9.02 -6.50 1.18
N THR A 31 -9.16 -7.78 0.82
CA THR A 31 -8.68 -8.93 1.62
C THR A 31 -7.67 -9.77 0.81
N ILE A 32 -6.38 -9.44 0.85
CA ILE A 32 -5.33 -10.21 0.12
C ILE A 32 -5.15 -11.57 0.80
N THR A 33 -5.57 -12.66 0.15
CA THR A 33 -5.39 -14.03 0.67
C THR A 33 -4.10 -14.67 0.17
N ASN A 34 -3.40 -15.42 1.05
CA ASN A 34 -2.15 -16.14 0.71
C ASN A 34 -2.37 -17.64 0.36
N VAL A 35 -3.61 -18.15 0.38
CA VAL A 35 -3.97 -19.51 -0.09
C VAL A 35 -5.40 -19.48 -0.65
N ALA A 36 -5.63 -20.16 -1.78
CA ALA A 36 -6.93 -20.22 -2.44
C ALA A 36 -7.99 -21.03 -1.67
N THR A 37 -8.72 -20.36 -0.78
CA THR A 37 -10.03 -20.81 -0.26
C THR A 37 -11.03 -19.67 -0.32
N VAL A 38 -12.19 -19.90 -0.94
CA VAL A 38 -13.18 -18.85 -1.21
C VAL A 38 -13.89 -18.40 0.07
N GLN A 39 -13.57 -17.18 0.52
CA GLN A 39 -14.49 -16.32 1.29
C GLN A 39 -14.59 -14.99 0.56
N ALA A 40 -15.81 -14.52 0.31
CA ALA A 40 -16.06 -13.31 -0.47
C ALA A 40 -16.11 -12.06 0.42
N TYR A 41 -15.34 -11.02 0.08
CA TYR A 41 -15.59 -9.66 0.53
C TYR A 41 -15.01 -8.60 -0.43
N ASP A 42 -15.74 -7.49 -0.61
CA ASP A 42 -15.50 -6.47 -1.64
C ASP A 42 -14.67 -5.27 -1.14
N ALA A 43 -13.91 -4.65 -2.07
CA ALA A 43 -13.26 -3.35 -1.89
C ALA A 43 -13.48 -2.45 -3.11
N ASP A 44 -13.06 -1.19 -3.00
CA ASP A 44 -13.35 -0.11 -3.94
C ASP A 44 -12.34 1.05 -3.77
N LEU A 45 -11.56 1.40 -4.80
CA LEU A 45 -10.77 2.64 -4.85
C LEU A 45 -11.61 3.73 -5.50
N ARG A 46 -12.25 4.60 -4.70
CA ARG A 46 -13.15 5.65 -5.22
C ARG A 46 -12.43 6.95 -5.52
N ALA A 47 -12.78 7.50 -6.67
CA ALA A 47 -12.44 8.81 -7.16
C ALA A 47 -13.64 9.75 -6.95
N ASN A 48 -13.41 10.98 -6.48
CA ASN A 48 -14.48 11.98 -6.26
C ASN A 48 -15.03 12.53 -7.59
N GLU A 49 -16.18 13.22 -7.55
CA GLU A 49 -16.76 13.88 -8.73
C GLU A 49 -15.71 14.79 -9.41
N GLY A 50 -15.38 14.48 -10.67
CA GLY A 50 -14.39 15.20 -11.48
C GLY A 50 -13.09 14.44 -11.76
N ILE A 51 -12.80 13.32 -11.09
CA ILE A 51 -11.64 12.45 -11.41
C ILE A 51 -12.07 11.03 -11.79
N GLU A 52 -11.37 10.45 -12.75
CA GLU A 52 -11.47 9.04 -13.12
C GLU A 52 -10.11 8.35 -12.97
N ILE A 53 -10.14 7.06 -12.66
CA ILE A 53 -8.99 6.21 -12.38
C ILE A 53 -9.02 4.96 -13.27
N ALA A 54 -7.85 4.48 -13.67
CA ALA A 54 -7.67 3.18 -14.33
C ALA A 54 -6.46 2.43 -13.76
N LEU A 55 -6.45 1.11 -13.95
CA LEU A 55 -5.38 0.20 -13.52
C LEU A 55 -4.81 -0.55 -14.72
N GLY A 56 -3.48 -0.67 -14.79
CA GLY A 56 -2.77 -1.52 -15.74
C GLY A 56 -1.76 -0.75 -16.61
N ASP A 57 -1.07 -1.46 -17.49
CA ASP A 57 -0.12 -0.84 -18.43
C ASP A 57 -0.83 -0.05 -19.52
N VAL A 58 -0.24 1.07 -19.94
CA VAL A 58 -0.76 1.92 -21.01
C VAL A 58 -0.70 1.16 -22.35
N PRO A 59 -1.83 0.95 -23.05
CA PRO A 59 -1.83 0.31 -24.36
C PRO A 59 -1.02 1.11 -25.39
N LEU A 60 -0.45 0.43 -26.38
CA LEU A 60 0.30 1.06 -27.49
C LEU A 60 -0.49 2.13 -28.28
N ALA A 61 -1.83 2.11 -28.18
CA ALA A 61 -2.72 3.06 -28.84
C ALA A 61 -2.89 4.39 -28.08
N GLY A 62 -2.64 4.41 -26.76
CA GLY A 62 -2.86 5.56 -25.89
C GLY A 62 -3.51 5.19 -24.55
N PRO A 63 -3.44 6.07 -23.53
CA PRO A 63 -4.06 5.86 -22.23
C PRO A 63 -5.59 6.04 -22.25
N ASP A 64 -6.16 6.66 -23.29
CA ASP A 64 -7.62 6.74 -23.51
C ASP A 64 -8.28 5.36 -23.61
N GLN A 65 -7.54 4.34 -24.06
CA GLN A 65 -7.98 2.95 -24.20
C GLN A 65 -7.97 2.14 -22.88
N LEU A 66 -7.54 2.73 -21.76
CA LEU A 66 -7.62 2.10 -20.45
C LEU A 66 -9.09 1.98 -19.98
N ASN A 67 -9.36 1.05 -19.05
CA ASN A 67 -10.69 0.92 -18.44
C ASN A 67 -10.89 1.98 -17.35
N TRP A 68 -11.26 3.18 -17.78
CA TRP A 68 -11.56 4.32 -16.91
C TRP A 68 -12.86 4.12 -16.12
N VAL A 69 -12.77 4.33 -14.81
CA VAL A 69 -13.86 4.24 -13.86
C VAL A 69 -13.70 5.32 -12.81
N THR A 70 -14.78 5.76 -12.16
CA THR A 70 -14.68 6.55 -10.91
C THR A 70 -14.35 5.67 -9.69
N ASN A 71 -14.15 4.36 -9.89
CA ASN A 71 -14.11 3.38 -8.82
C ASN A 71 -13.48 2.03 -9.24
N LEU A 72 -12.26 1.70 -8.79
CA LEU A 72 -11.65 0.38 -9.05
C LEU A 72 -12.03 -0.64 -7.95
N THR A 73 -12.82 -1.64 -8.31
CA THR A 73 -13.26 -2.68 -7.36
C THR A 73 -12.13 -3.63 -6.94
N ALA A 74 -12.30 -4.31 -5.79
CA ALA A 74 -11.47 -5.46 -5.40
C ALA A 74 -11.37 -6.49 -6.52
N THR A 75 -12.51 -6.83 -7.15
CA THR A 75 -12.53 -7.79 -8.26
C THR A 75 -11.59 -7.34 -9.39
N THR A 76 -11.55 -6.06 -9.72
CA THR A 76 -10.64 -5.51 -10.75
C THR A 76 -9.16 -5.67 -10.34
N ILE A 77 -8.82 -5.35 -9.09
CA ILE A 77 -7.44 -5.44 -8.57
C ILE A 77 -7.02 -6.91 -8.39
N GLU A 78 -7.89 -7.77 -7.91
CA GLU A 78 -7.68 -9.22 -7.78
C GLU A 78 -7.48 -9.87 -9.14
N GLN A 79 -8.28 -9.53 -10.16
CA GLN A 79 -8.04 -10.01 -11.52
C GLN A 79 -6.68 -9.54 -12.03
N TYR A 80 -6.31 -8.26 -11.84
CA TYR A 80 -4.99 -7.74 -12.23
C TYR A 80 -3.83 -8.48 -11.52
N ILE A 81 -3.94 -8.73 -10.20
CA ILE A 81 -2.95 -9.53 -9.45
C ILE A 81 -2.88 -10.95 -10.02
N LEU A 82 -4.01 -11.57 -10.35
CA LEU A 82 -4.11 -12.93 -10.88
C LEU A 82 -3.63 -13.07 -12.34
N THR A 83 -3.68 -12.01 -13.16
CA THR A 83 -3.24 -12.06 -14.56
C THR A 83 -1.80 -11.56 -14.74
N GLU A 84 -1.42 -10.46 -14.10
CA GLU A 84 -0.13 -9.81 -14.35
C GLU A 84 0.95 -10.15 -13.31
N LEU A 85 0.57 -10.36 -12.04
CA LEU A 85 1.53 -10.56 -10.93
C LEU A 85 1.69 -12.03 -10.51
N ALA A 86 0.67 -12.87 -10.70
CA ALA A 86 0.64 -14.28 -10.32
C ALA A 86 1.43 -15.19 -11.29
N ASN A 87 2.74 -14.97 -11.39
CA ASN A 87 3.64 -15.66 -12.31
C ASN A 87 4.06 -17.07 -11.82
N GLY A 88 3.08 -17.94 -11.54
CA GLY A 88 3.33 -19.33 -11.13
C GLY A 88 2.06 -20.15 -10.83
N PRO A 89 2.19 -21.49 -10.68
CA PRO A 89 1.06 -22.37 -10.37
C PRO A 89 0.43 -22.13 -8.99
N ASP A 90 1.16 -21.47 -8.08
CA ASP A 90 0.77 -21.27 -6.68
C ASP A 90 0.17 -19.89 -6.38
N GLY A 91 -0.03 -19.05 -7.41
CA GLY A 91 -0.55 -17.68 -7.31
C GLY A 91 0.48 -16.63 -6.88
N PHE A 92 0.03 -15.37 -6.77
CA PHE A 92 0.81 -14.33 -6.08
C PHE A 92 0.93 -14.65 -4.59
N ARG A 93 2.10 -14.36 -4.01
CA ARG A 93 2.39 -14.46 -2.58
C ARG A 93 3.28 -13.30 -2.17
N PHE A 94 3.08 -12.78 -0.96
CA PHE A 94 4.10 -11.94 -0.34
C PHE A 94 5.31 -12.78 0.08
N ASP A 95 6.48 -12.15 0.04
CA ASP A 95 7.72 -12.67 0.63
C ASP A 95 8.44 -11.51 1.34
N HIS A 96 9.44 -11.82 2.16
CA HIS A 96 10.27 -10.81 2.81
C HIS A 96 11.19 -10.15 1.79
N VAL A 97 10.79 -8.96 1.35
CA VAL A 97 11.60 -8.10 0.48
C VAL A 97 12.01 -6.83 1.24
N THR A 98 13.01 -6.14 0.71
CA THR A 98 13.45 -4.85 1.21
C THR A 98 13.70 -3.88 0.07
N THR A 99 13.65 -2.59 0.35
CA THR A 99 13.97 -1.52 -0.59
C THR A 99 14.59 -0.34 0.15
N ALA A 100 15.59 0.29 -0.46
CA ALA A 100 16.17 1.55 0.05
C ALA A 100 15.41 2.80 -0.43
N ASN A 101 14.48 2.66 -1.39
CA ASN A 101 13.84 3.79 -2.06
C ASN A 101 12.32 3.64 -2.34
N GLY A 102 11.69 2.51 -2.02
CA GLY A 102 10.27 2.28 -2.32
C GLY A 102 9.99 1.97 -3.79
N VAL A 103 11.01 1.63 -4.58
CA VAL A 103 10.90 1.40 -6.03
C VAL A 103 11.64 0.13 -6.46
N ASN A 104 12.91 -0.01 -6.06
CA ASN A 104 13.74 -1.16 -6.39
C ASN A 104 13.76 -2.12 -5.19
N PHE A 105 13.27 -3.34 -5.40
CA PHE A 105 13.18 -4.36 -4.36
C PHE A 105 14.29 -5.40 -4.46
N TYR A 106 14.65 -5.96 -3.30
CA TYR A 106 15.67 -6.99 -3.16
C TYR A 106 15.22 -8.05 -2.16
N THR A 107 15.66 -9.29 -2.35
CA THR A 107 15.47 -10.35 -1.34
C THR A 107 16.36 -10.09 -0.12
N LEU A 108 15.90 -10.45 1.09
CA LEU A 108 16.76 -10.35 2.28
C LEU A 108 17.85 -11.44 2.37
N PHE A 109 17.83 -12.43 1.47
CA PHE A 109 18.77 -13.55 1.49
C PHE A 109 19.33 -13.87 0.10
N ALA A 110 20.66 -13.95 0.02
CA ALA A 110 21.42 -14.37 -1.15
C ALA A 110 22.66 -15.20 -0.74
N GLY A 111 22.41 -16.33 -0.05
CA GLY A 111 23.40 -17.40 0.16
C GLY A 111 24.45 -17.18 1.26
N ASP A 112 25.22 -18.25 1.52
CA ASP A 112 26.21 -18.36 2.61
C ASP A 112 27.46 -17.45 2.46
N THR A 113 27.59 -16.70 1.35
CA THR A 113 28.81 -15.94 1.06
C THR A 113 28.52 -14.60 0.37
N GLY A 114 28.53 -13.51 1.15
CA GLY A 114 28.53 -12.15 0.62
C GLY A 114 27.20 -11.40 0.75
N TYR A 115 27.25 -10.08 0.58
CA TYR A 115 26.08 -9.21 0.52
C TYR A 115 25.82 -8.88 -0.95
N GLU A 116 25.18 -9.80 -1.66
CA GLU A 116 24.62 -9.49 -2.99
C GLU A 116 23.11 -9.44 -2.86
N GLN A 117 22.58 -8.24 -2.54
CA GLN A 117 21.15 -7.97 -2.64
C GLN A 117 20.67 -8.38 -4.04
N THR A 118 19.95 -9.50 -4.11
CA THR A 118 19.45 -10.01 -5.38
C THR A 118 18.16 -9.27 -5.70
N PRO A 119 18.04 -8.61 -6.87
CA PRO A 119 16.82 -7.90 -7.24
C PRO A 119 15.61 -8.83 -7.17
N ALA A 120 14.62 -8.43 -6.38
CA ALA A 120 13.37 -9.16 -6.25
C ALA A 120 12.45 -8.75 -7.41
N THR A 121 11.90 -9.73 -8.12
CA THR A 121 10.91 -9.55 -9.19
C THR A 121 9.52 -10.07 -8.79
N GLN A 122 9.38 -10.53 -7.55
CA GLN A 122 8.18 -11.13 -6.94
C GLN A 122 8.21 -10.84 -5.42
N GLY A 123 7.16 -11.22 -4.70
CA GLY A 123 7.07 -11.04 -3.24
C GLY A 123 6.46 -9.71 -2.79
N TYR A 124 6.18 -8.79 -3.72
CA TYR A 124 5.51 -7.51 -3.51
C TYR A 124 4.49 -7.23 -4.63
N ILE A 125 3.50 -6.39 -4.34
CA ILE A 125 2.50 -5.94 -5.32
C ILE A 125 2.99 -4.65 -5.97
N GLU A 126 2.81 -4.52 -7.29
CA GLU A 126 2.97 -3.28 -8.04
C GLU A 126 1.70 -2.99 -8.85
N LEU A 127 1.08 -1.83 -8.61
CA LEU A 127 -0.15 -1.37 -9.28
C LEU A 127 0.13 -0.05 -10.03
N PRO A 128 0.20 -0.06 -11.36
CA PRO A 128 0.23 1.17 -12.16
C PRO A 128 -1.18 1.77 -12.20
N LEU A 129 -1.38 2.86 -11.45
CA LEU A 129 -2.62 3.63 -11.43
C LEU A 129 -2.50 4.85 -12.33
N HIS A 130 -3.55 5.08 -13.12
CA HIS A 130 -3.67 6.22 -14.02
C HIS A 130 -4.85 7.08 -13.58
N PHE A 131 -4.70 8.39 -13.67
CA PHE A 131 -5.71 9.37 -13.29
C PHE A 131 -5.97 10.31 -14.47
N ARG A 132 -7.23 10.65 -14.69
CA ARG A 132 -7.63 11.70 -15.64
C ARG A 132 -8.71 12.60 -15.05
N SER A 133 -8.78 13.83 -15.54
CA SER A 133 -9.76 14.83 -15.09
C SER A 133 -9.96 15.93 -16.12
N ASP A 134 -11.12 16.57 -16.14
CA ASP A 134 -11.34 17.83 -16.86
C ASP A 134 -11.16 19.07 -15.95
N THR A 135 -10.96 18.88 -14.65
CA THR A 135 -11.06 19.98 -13.65
C THR A 135 -9.98 19.98 -12.57
N ALA A 136 -9.40 18.83 -12.24
CA ALA A 136 -8.30 18.71 -11.30
C ALA A 136 -6.96 18.62 -12.06
N ASP A 137 -5.94 19.30 -11.55
CA ASP A 137 -4.57 19.26 -12.08
C ASP A 137 -3.61 18.50 -11.15
N GLY A 138 -4.13 17.91 -10.07
CA GLY A 138 -3.37 17.10 -9.13
C GLY A 138 -4.23 16.10 -8.38
N ILE A 139 -3.58 15.06 -7.87
CA ILE A 139 -4.21 14.01 -7.07
C ILE A 139 -3.52 13.94 -5.71
N ASP A 140 -4.30 14.12 -4.66
CA ASP A 140 -3.87 13.97 -3.28
C ASP A 140 -4.34 12.62 -2.73
N TRP A 141 -3.44 11.91 -2.06
CA TRP A 141 -3.76 10.79 -1.21
C TRP A 141 -4.36 11.31 0.11
N THR A 142 -5.61 10.93 0.39
CA THR A 142 -6.40 11.50 1.50
C THR A 142 -6.84 10.49 2.56
N GLY A 143 -6.69 9.18 2.30
CA GLY A 143 -7.10 8.16 3.26
C GLY A 143 -6.44 6.80 3.02
N LEU A 144 -6.23 6.07 4.10
CA LEU A 144 -5.75 4.69 4.10
C LEU A 144 -6.43 3.90 5.22
N THR A 145 -6.95 2.73 4.87
CA THR A 145 -7.21 1.65 5.83
C THR A 145 -6.17 0.56 5.57
N LEU A 146 -5.59 -0.02 6.62
CA LEU A 146 -4.67 -1.17 6.57
C LEU A 146 -4.92 -2.05 7.82
N THR A 147 -5.29 -3.31 7.62
CA THR A 147 -5.74 -4.25 8.68
C THR A 147 -5.37 -5.70 8.36
N SER A 148 -5.45 -6.62 9.33
CA SER A 148 -5.45 -8.07 9.10
C SER A 148 -6.29 -8.75 10.17
N THR A 149 -6.58 -10.03 9.99
CA THR A 149 -6.86 -10.91 11.13
C THR A 149 -5.52 -11.32 11.75
N PRO A 150 -5.25 -11.05 13.04
CA PRO A 150 -4.02 -11.50 13.69
C PRO A 150 -3.90 -13.03 13.71
N ILE A 151 -2.68 -13.52 13.52
CA ILE A 151 -2.36 -14.94 13.47
C ILE A 151 -1.89 -15.41 14.84
N ALA A 152 -2.54 -16.45 15.37
CA ALA A 152 -2.09 -17.14 16.56
C ALA A 152 -0.91 -18.08 16.20
N TRP A 153 0.29 -17.77 16.67
CA TRP A 153 1.53 -18.47 16.34
C TRP A 153 2.22 -18.99 17.60
N ASN A 154 2.57 -20.28 17.64
CA ASN A 154 3.35 -20.85 18.73
C ASN A 154 4.85 -20.71 18.41
N THR A 155 5.61 -20.10 19.32
CA THR A 155 7.07 -19.98 19.20
C THR A 155 7.74 -21.35 19.16
N ASP A 156 8.66 -21.57 18.23
CA ASP A 156 9.38 -22.84 18.09
C ASP A 156 10.86 -22.77 18.55
N VAL A 157 11.31 -21.57 18.91
CA VAL A 157 12.58 -21.27 19.56
C VAL A 157 12.35 -20.18 20.63
N ALA A 158 13.23 -20.08 21.62
CA ALA A 158 13.22 -18.96 22.56
C ALA A 158 13.96 -17.76 21.96
N PHE A 159 13.35 -16.59 22.00
CA PHE A 159 13.88 -15.33 21.47
C PHE A 159 13.25 -14.16 22.22
N ILE A 160 13.83 -12.97 22.13
CA ILE A 160 13.25 -11.74 22.69
C ILE A 160 12.23 -11.20 21.68
N ASN A 161 10.94 -11.36 21.98
CA ASN A 161 9.85 -10.81 21.18
C ASN A 161 9.86 -9.27 21.21
N VAL A 162 9.14 -8.66 20.28
CA VAL A 162 8.87 -7.22 20.28
C VAL A 162 8.32 -6.79 21.64
N ASN A 163 8.75 -5.61 22.11
CA ASN A 163 8.48 -5.03 23.44
C ASN A 163 9.00 -5.81 24.67
N ASP A 164 9.38 -7.09 24.54
CA ASP A 164 9.94 -7.86 25.64
C ASP A 164 11.41 -7.48 25.92
N THR A 165 11.83 -7.65 27.18
CA THR A 165 13.24 -7.50 27.62
C THR A 165 13.91 -8.83 27.95
N GLU A 166 13.13 -9.91 28.05
CA GLU A 166 13.58 -11.25 28.42
C GLU A 166 13.11 -12.25 27.34
N PRO A 167 13.79 -13.40 27.14
CA PRO A 167 13.39 -14.35 26.11
C PRO A 167 12.00 -14.96 26.36
N THR A 168 11.11 -14.80 25.38
CA THR A 168 9.86 -15.53 25.27
C THR A 168 10.15 -17.04 25.19
N ALA A 169 9.49 -17.84 26.03
CA ALA A 169 9.73 -19.29 26.08
C ALA A 169 9.23 -20.02 24.82
N VAL A 170 9.83 -21.18 24.51
CA VAL A 170 9.35 -22.09 23.44
C VAL A 170 7.93 -22.57 23.74
N GLY A 171 7.06 -22.60 22.73
CA GLY A 171 5.66 -22.99 22.87
C GLY A 171 4.75 -21.90 23.46
N THR A 172 5.25 -20.66 23.58
CA THR A 172 4.41 -19.50 23.89
C THR A 172 3.52 -19.18 22.69
N LEU A 173 2.23 -18.95 22.93
CA LEU A 173 1.31 -18.49 21.89
C LEU A 173 1.36 -16.97 21.78
N LEU A 174 1.91 -16.48 20.66
CA LEU A 174 1.89 -15.07 20.27
C LEU A 174 0.73 -14.78 19.31
N SER A 175 0.34 -13.52 19.23
CA SER A 175 -0.65 -13.01 18.26
C SER A 175 0.04 -11.97 17.38
N VAL A 176 0.34 -12.31 16.14
CA VAL A 176 1.08 -11.43 15.21
C VAL A 176 0.15 -10.88 14.13
N ASP A 177 0.16 -9.56 13.92
CA ASP A 177 -0.58 -8.89 12.84
C ASP A 177 0.36 -8.71 11.63
N PRO A 178 0.10 -9.35 10.48
CA PRO A 178 0.88 -9.17 9.26
C PRO A 178 1.09 -7.70 8.86
N THR A 179 0.11 -6.83 9.12
CA THR A 179 0.16 -5.44 8.68
C THR A 179 1.13 -4.56 9.44
N ASP A 180 1.61 -4.99 10.60
CA ASP A 180 2.62 -4.25 11.36
C ASP A 180 3.91 -4.09 10.54
N SER A 181 4.27 -5.14 9.78
CA SER A 181 5.41 -5.15 8.86
C SER A 181 5.11 -4.67 7.42
N VAL A 182 3.87 -4.26 7.13
CA VAL A 182 3.47 -3.86 5.77
C VAL A 182 3.83 -2.41 5.50
N ARG A 183 4.52 -2.18 4.38
CA ARG A 183 4.78 -0.86 3.84
C ARG A 183 4.08 -0.65 2.50
N ILE A 184 3.69 0.59 2.26
CA ILE A 184 3.00 1.04 1.04
C ILE A 184 3.74 2.25 0.49
N SER A 185 4.00 2.30 -0.82
CA SER A 185 4.61 3.46 -1.46
C SER A 185 3.82 3.96 -2.65
N PHE A 186 3.76 5.28 -2.82
CA PHE A 186 3.26 5.95 -4.01
C PHE A 186 4.43 6.63 -4.72
N THR A 187 4.67 6.28 -5.98
CA THR A 187 5.69 6.94 -6.82
C THR A 187 5.01 7.62 -8.00
N GLY A 188 5.04 8.95 -8.02
CA GLY A 188 4.46 9.76 -9.10
C GLY A 188 5.33 10.99 -9.40
N SER A 189 4.87 11.83 -10.33
CA SER A 189 5.55 13.08 -10.69
C SER A 189 4.80 14.27 -10.12
N VAL A 190 5.48 15.12 -9.36
CA VAL A 190 4.93 16.38 -8.81
C VAL A 190 5.81 17.56 -9.22
N LEU A 191 5.23 18.75 -9.37
CA LEU A 191 5.94 19.97 -9.71
C LEU A 191 6.62 20.54 -8.47
N VAL A 192 7.95 20.51 -8.46
CA VAL A 192 8.73 21.29 -7.51
C VAL A 192 9.07 22.60 -8.20
N GLU A 193 8.44 23.68 -7.74
CA GLU A 193 8.38 25.00 -8.39
C GLU A 193 7.75 24.96 -9.80
N THR A 194 8.52 24.50 -10.79
CA THR A 194 8.10 24.34 -12.20
C THR A 194 8.70 23.11 -12.86
N VAL A 195 9.42 22.26 -12.10
CA VAL A 195 10.13 21.09 -12.61
C VAL A 195 9.40 19.81 -12.18
N PRO A 196 8.87 19.00 -13.12
CA PRO A 196 8.35 17.69 -12.83
C PRO A 196 9.43 16.83 -12.16
N THR A 197 9.15 16.41 -10.93
CA THR A 197 10.09 15.68 -10.07
C THR A 197 9.42 14.39 -9.61
N THR A 198 10.08 13.25 -9.84
CA THR A 198 9.61 11.98 -9.30
C THR A 198 9.76 11.97 -7.79
N VAL A 199 8.65 11.76 -7.08
CA VAL A 199 8.60 11.66 -5.61
C VAL A 199 8.02 10.31 -5.23
N THR A 200 8.68 9.66 -4.26
CA THR A 200 8.18 8.45 -3.62
C THR A 200 7.82 8.75 -2.16
N THR A 201 6.53 8.66 -1.83
CA THR A 201 6.03 8.71 -0.46
C THR A 201 5.83 7.28 0.04
N VAL A 202 6.36 6.95 1.21
CA VAL A 202 6.19 5.62 1.84
C VAL A 202 5.40 5.75 3.14
N PHE A 203 4.59 4.74 3.45
CA PHE A 203 3.83 4.61 4.69
C PHE A 203 4.14 3.29 5.40
N GLU A 204 4.14 3.34 6.74
CA GLU A 204 4.10 2.18 7.65
C GLU A 204 3.10 2.46 8.80
N LYS A 205 2.58 1.43 9.47
CA LYS A 205 1.62 1.66 10.58
C LYS A 205 2.28 2.43 11.73
N PRO A 206 1.56 3.34 12.42
CA PRO A 206 2.08 4.00 13.61
C PRO A 206 2.33 3.01 14.75
N ALA A 207 3.34 3.27 15.57
CA ALA A 207 3.70 2.42 16.70
C ALA A 207 2.54 2.32 17.69
N GLN A 208 1.99 1.12 17.86
CA GLN A 208 0.83 0.84 18.71
C GLN A 208 0.82 -0.63 19.12
N GLY A 209 0.74 -0.88 20.44
CA GLY A 209 0.82 -2.25 20.95
C GLY A 209 2.16 -2.88 20.55
N ASP A 210 2.10 -4.00 19.85
CA ASP A 210 3.28 -4.73 19.39
C ASP A 210 3.80 -4.27 18.02
N ASN A 211 3.20 -3.26 17.37
CA ASN A 211 3.74 -2.68 16.14
C ASN A 211 4.92 -1.72 16.42
N ILE A 212 6.08 -1.94 15.79
CA ILE A 212 7.25 -1.06 15.87
C ILE A 212 7.52 -0.39 14.51
N VAL A 213 7.51 0.93 14.51
CA VAL A 213 7.92 1.75 13.36
C VAL A 213 9.42 1.55 13.10
N LEU A 214 9.77 0.92 11.96
CA LEU A 214 11.15 0.73 11.52
C LEU A 214 11.80 2.04 11.04
N GLY A 215 11.00 3.02 10.59
CA GLY A 215 11.49 4.33 10.14
C GLY A 215 12.40 4.21 8.93
N SER A 216 13.64 4.68 9.05
CA SER A 216 14.67 4.60 7.99
C SER A 216 15.62 3.39 8.13
N GLY A 217 15.39 2.49 9.10
CA GLY A 217 16.31 1.41 9.44
C GLY A 217 17.45 1.87 10.36
N GLY A 218 18.59 1.17 10.31
CA GLY A 218 19.76 1.44 11.15
C GLY A 218 20.57 0.18 11.45
N ASP A 219 21.26 0.16 12.59
CA ASP A 219 21.90 -1.05 13.13
C ASP A 219 20.86 -1.90 13.86
N LEU A 220 20.39 -2.95 13.19
CA LEU A 220 19.48 -3.96 13.75
C LEU A 220 20.24 -5.18 14.31
N SER A 221 21.58 -5.16 14.28
CA SER A 221 22.40 -6.32 14.61
C SER A 221 22.54 -6.57 16.11
N ASN A 222 22.36 -5.56 16.95
CA ASN A 222 22.39 -5.68 18.43
C ASN A 222 23.60 -6.47 18.95
N GLY A 223 24.81 -6.10 18.51
CA GLY A 223 26.04 -6.80 18.88
C GLY A 223 26.18 -8.23 18.31
N GLY A 224 25.42 -8.56 17.26
CA GLY A 224 25.41 -9.86 16.60
C GLY A 224 24.25 -10.78 17.00
N LEU A 225 23.36 -10.35 17.90
CA LEU A 225 22.24 -11.16 18.40
C LEU A 225 20.87 -10.79 17.79
N GLY A 226 20.80 -9.69 17.03
CA GLY A 226 19.56 -9.12 16.49
C GLY A 226 18.79 -8.30 17.53
N LEU A 227 18.18 -7.20 17.09
CA LEU A 227 17.18 -6.47 17.89
C LEU A 227 15.94 -7.35 18.14
N ALA A 228 15.25 -7.06 19.23
CA ALA A 228 14.02 -7.73 19.64
C ALA A 228 13.00 -7.79 18.49
N GLY A 229 12.31 -8.92 18.38
CA GLY A 229 11.42 -9.24 17.26
C GLY A 229 12.05 -10.14 16.21
N ALA A 230 11.69 -9.94 14.94
CA ALA A 230 12.04 -10.81 13.81
C ALA A 230 13.55 -11.04 13.65
N MET A 231 14.40 -10.04 13.91
CA MET A 231 15.86 -10.20 13.81
C MET A 231 16.43 -11.11 14.90
N ASN A 232 16.01 -10.95 16.16
CA ASN A 232 16.43 -11.85 17.25
C ASN A 232 15.84 -13.25 17.07
N TYR A 233 14.60 -13.37 16.59
CA TYR A 233 14.01 -14.65 16.21
C TYR A 233 14.84 -15.34 15.11
N PHE A 234 15.19 -14.63 14.04
CA PHE A 234 16.02 -15.18 12.97
C PHE A 234 17.38 -15.65 13.49
N TYR A 235 18.05 -14.86 14.35
CA TYR A 235 19.29 -15.26 14.99
C TYR A 235 19.12 -16.52 15.84
N ALA A 236 18.07 -16.59 16.67
CA ALA A 236 17.78 -17.76 17.50
C ALA A 236 17.52 -19.02 16.66
N LYS A 237 16.93 -18.89 15.47
CA LYS A 237 16.70 -19.99 14.52
C LYS A 237 17.95 -20.47 13.80
N ASN A 238 18.85 -19.56 13.42
CA ASN A 238 19.93 -19.84 12.46
C ASN A 238 21.36 -19.74 13.03
N GLY A 239 21.53 -19.14 14.21
CA GLY A 239 22.85 -18.85 14.81
C GLY A 239 23.63 -17.74 14.12
N ILE A 240 23.05 -17.08 13.11
CA ILE A 240 23.60 -15.96 12.34
C ILE A 240 22.48 -14.95 12.05
N LEU A 241 22.86 -13.71 11.76
CA LEU A 241 21.95 -12.66 11.29
C LEU A 241 21.95 -12.57 9.76
N PRO A 242 20.90 -11.99 9.14
CA PRO A 242 20.94 -11.63 7.73
C PRO A 242 22.06 -10.61 7.47
N ASN A 243 22.72 -10.74 6.32
CA ASN A 243 23.83 -9.86 5.95
C ASN A 243 23.31 -8.43 5.68
N GLY A 244 24.04 -7.41 6.14
CA GLY A 244 23.59 -6.02 6.11
C GLY A 244 22.79 -5.55 7.33
N SER A 245 22.43 -6.45 8.27
CA SER A 245 21.70 -6.12 9.51
C SER A 245 22.33 -5.02 10.36
N ALA A 246 23.64 -4.79 10.26
CA ALA A 246 24.34 -3.72 10.98
C ALA A 246 24.20 -2.32 10.35
N ALA A 247 23.63 -2.20 9.14
CA ALA A 247 23.51 -0.95 8.40
C ALA A 247 22.31 -1.01 7.42
N VAL A 248 21.14 -1.34 7.94
CA VAL A 248 19.89 -1.37 7.17
C VAL A 248 19.52 0.04 6.73
N SER A 249 19.16 0.20 5.46
CA SER A 249 18.65 1.45 4.89
C SER A 249 17.36 1.17 4.13
N VAL A 250 16.28 1.75 4.63
CA VAL A 250 14.93 1.71 4.05
C VAL A 250 14.41 3.14 3.88
N PRO A 251 13.46 3.41 2.96
CA PRO A 251 12.90 4.75 2.81
C PRO A 251 12.24 5.22 4.10
N LEU A 252 12.35 6.52 4.40
CA LEU A 252 11.62 7.13 5.50
C LEU A 252 10.12 7.04 5.22
N ALA A 253 9.38 6.45 6.14
CA ALA A 253 7.94 6.33 6.04
C ALA A 253 7.21 7.38 6.90
N ILE A 254 6.02 7.79 6.43
CA ILE A 254 5.01 8.45 7.25
C ILE A 254 4.17 7.41 7.99
N THR A 255 3.64 7.79 9.15
CA THR A 255 2.80 6.91 9.99
C THR A 255 1.34 7.37 10.10
N SER A 256 0.95 8.37 9.30
CA SER A 256 -0.41 8.89 9.21
C SER A 256 -0.65 9.51 7.84
N VAL A 257 -1.75 9.14 7.18
CA VAL A 257 -2.21 9.80 5.95
C VAL A 257 -3.00 11.06 6.32
N GLY A 258 -2.71 12.16 5.65
CA GLY A 258 -3.41 13.44 5.77
C GLY A 258 -3.95 13.86 4.41
N THR A 259 -3.38 14.93 3.84
CA THR A 259 -3.55 15.27 2.42
C THR A 259 -2.16 15.36 1.82
N ILE A 260 -1.82 14.45 0.90
CA ILE A 260 -0.45 14.31 0.38
C ILE A 260 -0.52 14.25 -1.14
N ARG A 261 0.03 15.27 -1.82
CA ARG A 261 0.14 15.27 -3.28
C ARG A 261 0.99 14.09 -3.75
N ILE A 262 0.43 13.22 -4.59
CA ILE A 262 1.11 12.03 -5.13
C ILE A 262 1.40 12.13 -6.63
N VAL A 263 0.62 12.92 -7.37
CA VAL A 263 0.90 13.27 -8.77
C VAL A 263 0.27 14.61 -9.14
N ASP A 264 0.99 15.38 -9.95
CA ASP A 264 0.45 16.52 -10.68
C ASP A 264 0.12 16.05 -12.09
N LEU A 265 -1.13 16.25 -12.50
CA LEU A 265 -1.65 15.87 -13.79
C LEU A 265 -1.20 16.89 -14.84
N THR A 266 -0.71 16.38 -15.97
CA THR A 266 -0.29 17.22 -17.10
C THR A 266 -1.50 17.55 -17.97
N LEU A 267 -1.68 18.84 -18.27
CA LEU A 267 -2.64 19.31 -19.26
C LEU A 267 -2.26 18.77 -20.64
N ASN A 268 -3.16 18.01 -21.26
CA ASN A 268 -3.04 17.51 -22.62
C ASN A 268 -4.34 17.73 -23.40
N SER A 269 -4.48 18.94 -23.96
CA SER A 269 -5.64 19.39 -24.72
C SER A 269 -5.56 19.11 -26.23
N ASP A 270 -4.66 18.22 -26.67
CA ASP A 270 -4.56 17.76 -28.06
C ASP A 270 -5.15 16.34 -28.20
N PRO A 271 -6.38 16.19 -28.75
CA PRO A 271 -7.02 14.88 -28.90
C PRO A 271 -6.36 13.98 -29.96
N GLU A 272 -5.41 14.49 -30.76
CA GLU A 272 -4.62 13.69 -31.70
C GLU A 272 -3.31 13.17 -31.07
N SER A 273 -3.00 13.56 -29.83
CA SER A 273 -1.80 13.11 -29.11
C SER A 273 -1.92 11.67 -28.59
N LEU A 274 -0.87 10.87 -28.78
CA LEU A 274 -0.76 9.51 -28.21
C LEU A 274 -0.72 9.46 -26.68
N THR A 275 -0.56 10.61 -26.01
CA THR A 275 -0.66 10.74 -24.55
C THR A 275 -2.03 11.22 -24.10
N TYR A 276 -3.02 11.36 -25.00
CA TYR A 276 -4.36 11.82 -24.65
C TYR A 276 -5.12 10.70 -23.92
N ALA A 277 -5.73 11.03 -22.79
CA ALA A 277 -6.42 10.08 -21.92
C ALA A 277 -7.94 10.13 -22.03
N GLY A 278 -8.49 10.97 -22.91
CA GLY A 278 -9.94 11.22 -22.99
C GLY A 278 -10.46 12.32 -22.06
N ALA A 279 -9.58 13.09 -21.42
CA ALA A 279 -9.89 14.25 -20.56
C ALA A 279 -8.74 15.26 -20.64
N ASP A 280 -8.97 16.52 -20.21
CA ASP A 280 -7.97 17.61 -20.33
C ASP A 280 -6.68 17.36 -19.54
N TYR A 281 -6.74 16.69 -18.39
CA TYR A 281 -5.59 16.41 -17.51
C TYR A 281 -5.35 14.91 -17.36
N TYR A 282 -4.08 14.49 -17.37
CA TYR A 282 -3.66 13.10 -17.20
C TYR A 282 -2.36 12.96 -16.40
N GLY A 283 -2.26 11.89 -15.60
CA GLY A 283 -1.04 11.54 -14.87
C GLY A 283 -1.12 10.13 -14.29
N SER A 284 0.02 9.60 -13.83
CA SER A 284 0.11 8.23 -13.31
C SER A 284 0.94 8.14 -12.02
N VAL A 285 0.59 7.14 -11.20
CA VAL A 285 1.28 6.79 -9.96
C VAL A 285 1.46 5.29 -9.92
N VAL A 286 2.67 4.84 -9.60
CA VAL A 286 2.91 3.43 -9.29
C VAL A 286 2.78 3.23 -7.78
N VAL A 287 1.82 2.41 -7.38
CA VAL A 287 1.64 1.98 -5.99
C VAL A 287 2.36 0.67 -5.78
N ARG A 288 3.16 0.55 -4.71
CA ARG A 288 3.72 -0.74 -4.27
C ARG A 288 3.30 -1.06 -2.85
N ILE A 289 3.10 -2.34 -2.59
CA ILE A 289 2.77 -2.88 -1.27
C ILE A 289 3.70 -4.06 -1.01
N TRP A 290 4.36 -4.09 0.13
CA TRP A 290 5.30 -5.16 0.49
C TRP A 290 5.33 -5.43 2.00
N ILE A 291 5.86 -6.60 2.35
CA ILE A 291 6.29 -6.91 3.72
C ILE A 291 7.77 -6.54 3.82
N GLU A 292 8.11 -5.56 4.65
CA GLU A 292 9.50 -5.13 4.84
C GLU A 292 10.23 -6.12 5.74
N GLY A 293 11.11 -6.95 5.18
CA GLY A 293 11.72 -8.05 5.93
C GLY A 293 12.68 -7.62 7.06
N TRP A 294 13.08 -6.36 7.12
CA TRP A 294 13.86 -5.80 8.23
C TRP A 294 12.99 -5.34 9.41
N ASP A 295 11.67 -5.30 9.23
CA ASP A 295 10.74 -4.85 10.26
C ASP A 295 10.74 -5.80 11.46
N ALA A 296 10.56 -5.27 12.67
CA ALA A 296 10.58 -6.06 13.90
C ALA A 296 9.43 -7.10 13.96
N ASN A 297 8.36 -6.87 13.20
CA ASN A 297 7.18 -7.73 13.13
C ASN A 297 7.18 -8.67 11.92
N ALA A 298 8.20 -8.63 11.05
CA ALA A 298 8.34 -9.45 9.84
C ALA A 298 8.73 -10.92 10.11
N TYR A 299 7.90 -11.64 10.86
CA TYR A 299 8.10 -13.06 11.14
C TYR A 299 7.68 -13.95 9.97
N ASN A 300 8.34 -15.09 9.75
CA ASN A 300 7.87 -16.08 8.76
C ASN A 300 6.42 -16.58 9.00
N SER A 301 5.91 -16.45 10.24
CA SER A 301 4.53 -16.80 10.59
C SER A 301 3.48 -15.89 9.96
N ILE A 302 3.81 -14.64 9.58
CA ILE A 302 2.85 -13.72 8.95
C ILE A 302 2.67 -13.93 7.44
N LEU A 303 3.57 -14.67 6.78
CA LEU A 303 3.47 -14.97 5.33
C LEU A 303 2.27 -15.86 4.95
N GLY A 304 1.62 -16.51 5.93
CA GLY A 304 0.34 -17.18 5.75
C GLY A 304 -0.89 -16.29 5.99
N GLY A 305 -0.67 -15.03 6.37
CA GLY A 305 -1.70 -14.06 6.77
C GLY A 305 -2.53 -13.52 5.62
N THR A 306 -3.43 -12.59 5.93
CA THR A 306 -4.36 -12.02 4.94
C THR A 306 -4.54 -10.52 5.17
N ILE A 307 -4.15 -9.70 4.20
CA ILE A 307 -4.00 -8.24 4.39
C ILE A 307 -5.21 -7.46 3.86
N SER A 308 -5.94 -6.89 4.82
CA SER A 308 -6.86 -5.75 4.81
C SER A 308 -6.32 -4.43 4.23
N THR A 309 -6.76 -3.81 3.14
CA THR A 309 -6.41 -2.37 2.86
C THR A 309 -7.41 -1.62 1.96
N SER A 310 -7.33 -0.29 1.94
CA SER A 310 -8.00 0.60 0.97
C SER A 310 -7.37 1.98 0.93
N MET A 311 -7.41 2.67 -0.22
CA MET A 311 -6.83 4.00 -0.42
C MET A 311 -7.88 4.97 -0.97
N GLU A 312 -7.86 6.21 -0.50
CA GLU A 312 -8.75 7.29 -0.95
C GLU A 312 -7.95 8.40 -1.63
N PHE A 313 -8.44 8.88 -2.77
CA PHE A 313 -7.81 9.93 -3.57
C PHE A 313 -8.77 11.08 -3.84
N THR A 314 -8.27 12.30 -3.76
CA THR A 314 -9.03 13.52 -4.06
C THR A 314 -8.33 14.29 -5.17
N GLY A 315 -9.10 14.70 -6.18
CA GLY A 315 -8.63 15.65 -7.19
C GLY A 315 -8.58 17.05 -6.60
N SER A 316 -7.47 17.74 -6.80
CA SER A 316 -7.28 19.14 -6.39
C SER A 316 -6.74 19.98 -7.55
N THR A 317 -6.77 21.30 -7.36
CA THR A 317 -6.17 22.30 -8.26
C THR A 317 -4.98 22.93 -7.55
N VAL A 318 -3.88 23.19 -8.26
CA VAL A 318 -2.77 24.01 -7.76
C VAL A 318 -3.21 25.48 -7.75
N GLU A 319 -3.19 26.12 -6.56
CA GLU A 319 -3.35 27.58 -6.40
C GLU A 319 -2.05 28.35 -6.70
#